data_AF-A0A350IAG5-F1
#
_entry.id   AF-A0A350IAG5-F1
#
_cell.length_a   1.000
_cell.length_b   1.000
_cell.length_c   1.000
_cell.angle_alpha   90.00
_cell.angle_beta   90.00
_cell.angle_gamma   90.00
#
_symmetry.space_group_name_H-M   'P 1'
#
loop_
_entity.id
_entity.type
_entity.pdbx_description
1 polymer ?
#
loop_
_entity_poly.entity_id
_entity_poly.type
_entity_poly.pdbx_seq_one_letter_code
_entity_poly.pdbx_strand_id
1 'polypeptide(L)'
;MEIFQLIADVGAPIAGALVMLYFLFIIMQQIINGVVAKIKLLESFCNSLVTRIKTMNNDMIKLDTAVSAALSLKPDLNRIARAENFVEDGTIDVRRD
;
A
#
# COMPACT_ATOMS: atom_id res chain seq x y z
N MET A 1 36.61 -51.15 -4.68
CA MET A 1 36.70 -49.87 -5.40
C MET A 1 35.42 -49.51 -6.15
N GLU A 2 34.62 -50.48 -6.60
CA GLU A 2 33.42 -50.19 -7.41
C GLU A 2 32.32 -49.39 -6.71
N ILE A 3 32.07 -49.63 -5.42
CA ILE A 3 31.07 -48.86 -4.64
C ILE A 3 31.43 -47.38 -4.53
N PHE A 4 32.72 -47.04 -4.40
CA PHE A 4 33.16 -45.64 -4.34
C PHE A 4 33.11 -44.96 -5.71
N GLN A 5 33.33 -45.70 -6.81
CA GLN A 5 33.10 -45.20 -8.17
C GLN A 5 31.61 -44.95 -8.45
N LEU A 6 30.73 -45.88 -8.04
CA LEU A 6 29.29 -45.69 -8.18
C LEU A 6 28.80 -44.45 -7.41
N ILE A 7 29.30 -44.24 -6.18
CA ILE A 7 28.98 -43.05 -5.38
C ILE A 7 29.51 -41.76 -6.04
N ALA A 8 30.70 -41.81 -6.65
CA ALA A 8 31.26 -40.67 -7.38
C ALA A 8 30.43 -40.33 -8.64
N ASP A 9 29.98 -41.35 -9.38
CA ASP A 9 29.22 -41.18 -10.62
C ASP A 9 27.80 -40.66 -10.37
N VAL A 10 27.16 -41.02 -9.24
CA VAL A 10 25.83 -40.49 -8.86
C VAL A 10 25.91 -39.21 -8.02
N GLY A 11 27.07 -38.90 -7.43
CA GLY A 11 27.28 -37.71 -6.61
C GLY A 11 27.17 -36.41 -7.40
N ALA A 12 27.75 -36.34 -8.60
CA ALA A 12 27.65 -35.17 -9.46
C ALA A 12 26.21 -34.87 -9.93
N PRO A 13 25.42 -35.86 -10.41
CA PRO A 13 23.99 -35.67 -10.70
C PRO A 13 23.16 -35.20 -9.50
N ILE A 14 23.37 -35.77 -8.31
CA ILE A 14 22.63 -35.41 -7.10
C ILE A 14 22.96 -33.99 -6.65
N ALA A 15 24.25 -33.62 -6.66
CA ALA A 15 24.68 -32.26 -6.35
C ALA A 15 24.08 -31.24 -7.33
N GLY A 16 24.06 -31.57 -8.64
CA GLY A 16 23.41 -30.74 -9.66
C GLY A 16 21.92 -30.56 -9.41
N ALA A 17 21.21 -31.64 -9.06
CA ALA A 17 19.78 -31.57 -8.75
C ALA A 17 19.48 -30.69 -7.53
N LEU A 18 20.29 -30.77 -6.47
CA LEU A 18 20.13 -29.94 -5.27
C LEU A 18 20.35 -28.45 -5.57
N VAL A 19 21.36 -28.12 -6.37
CA VAL A 19 21.62 -26.74 -6.80
C VAL A 19 20.46 -26.20 -7.63
N MET A 20 19.93 -27.00 -8.56
CA MET A 20 18.78 -26.61 -9.38
C MET A 20 17.51 -26.44 -8.55
N LEU A 21 17.30 -27.29 -7.55
CA LEU A 21 16.14 -27.19 -6.66
C LEU A 21 16.20 -25.92 -5.80
N TYR A 22 17.39 -25.57 -5.30
CA TYR A 22 17.62 -24.31 -4.60
C TYR A 22 17.42 -23.10 -5.53
N PHE A 23 17.88 -23.18 -6.77
CA PHE A 23 17.68 -22.11 -7.76
C PHE A 23 16.20 -21.87 -8.08
N LEU A 24 15.41 -22.93 -8.27
CA LEU A 24 13.96 -22.82 -8.50
C LEU A 24 13.23 -22.17 -7.32
N PHE A 25 13.66 -22.46 -6.09
CA PHE A 25 13.12 -21.82 -4.90
C PHE A 25 13.31 -20.30 -4.92
N ILE A 26 14.50 -19.83 -5.32
CA ILE A 26 14.78 -18.39 -5.43
C ILE A 26 13.88 -17.72 -6.48
N ILE A 27 13.69 -18.35 -7.64
CA ILE A 27 12.81 -17.80 -8.69
C ILE A 27 11.38 -17.66 -8.19
N MET A 28 10.85 -18.68 -7.51
CA MET A 28 9.51 -18.63 -6.92
C MET A 28 9.38 -17.48 -5.91
N GLN A 29 10.38 -17.31 -5.05
CA GLN A 29 10.42 -16.22 -4.09
C GLN A 29 10.46 -14.85 -4.77
N GLN A 30 11.26 -14.70 -5.83
CA GLN A 30 11.37 -13.44 -6.58
C GLN A 30 10.05 -13.06 -7.25
N ILE A 31 9.33 -14.02 -7.84
CA ILE A 31 8.02 -13.78 -8.47
C ILE A 31 6.99 -13.33 -7.43
N ILE A 32 6.88 -14.05 -6.32
CA ILE A 32 5.92 -13.72 -5.24
C ILE A 32 6.22 -12.33 -4.67
N ASN A 33 7.48 -12.06 -4.34
CA ASN A 33 7.88 -10.75 -3.82
C ASN A 33 7.63 -9.63 -4.83
N GLY A 34 7.87 -9.88 -6.12
CA GLY A 34 7.57 -8.93 -7.19
C GLY A 34 6.09 -8.58 -7.28
N VAL A 35 5.19 -9.55 -7.13
CA VAL A 35 3.74 -9.31 -7.10
C VAL A 35 3.33 -8.54 -5.85
N VAL A 36 3.82 -8.94 -4.67
CA VAL A 36 3.53 -8.25 -3.40
C VAL A 36 3.98 -6.79 -3.44
N ALA A 37 5.15 -6.51 -4.00
CA ALA A 37 5.64 -5.14 -4.16
C ALA A 37 4.73 -4.28 -5.05
N LYS A 38 4.24 -4.84 -6.15
CA LYS A 38 3.29 -4.15 -7.05
C LYS A 38 1.97 -3.83 -6.35
N ILE A 39 1.46 -4.75 -5.52
CA ILE A 39 0.23 -4.54 -4.74
C ILE A 39 0.44 -3.39 -3.73
N LYS A 40 1.55 -3.40 -2.99
CA LYS A 40 1.87 -2.32 -2.03
C LYS A 40 2.04 -0.96 -2.70
N LEU A 41 2.61 -0.94 -3.90
CA LEU A 41 2.73 0.28 -4.69
C LEU A 41 1.34 0.82 -5.08
N LEU A 42 0.43 -0.05 -5.54
CA LEU A 42 -0.94 0.35 -5.86
C LEU A 42 -1.69 0.85 -4.61
N GLU A 43 -1.53 0.17 -3.48
CA GLU A 43 -2.07 0.60 -2.19
C GLU A 43 -1.59 2.01 -1.82
N SER A 44 -0.29 2.29 -2.00
CA SER A 44 0.27 3.63 -1.78
C SER A 44 -0.35 4.69 -2.70
N PHE A 45 -0.65 4.36 -3.95
CA PHE A 45 -1.36 5.27 -4.85
C PHE A 45 -2.79 5.51 -4.39
N CYS A 46 -3.53 4.46 -4.01
CA CYS A 46 -4.87 4.60 -3.45
C CYS A 46 -4.88 5.50 -2.21
N ASN A 47 -3.95 5.31 -1.28
CA ASN A 47 -3.84 6.13 -0.07
C ASN A 47 -3.53 7.61 -0.37
N SER A 48 -2.69 7.88 -1.37
CA SER A 48 -2.42 9.24 -1.85
C SER A 48 -3.67 9.89 -2.46
N LEU A 49 -4.44 9.14 -3.26
CA LEU A 49 -5.70 9.61 -3.83
C LEU A 49 -6.74 9.90 -2.74
N VAL A 50 -6.87 9.02 -1.74
CA VAL A 50 -7.76 9.23 -0.59
C VAL A 50 -7.38 10.50 0.15
N THR A 51 -6.09 10.73 0.38
CA THR A 51 -5.60 11.96 1.02
C THR A 51 -6.00 13.21 0.23
N ARG A 52 -5.90 13.17 -1.11
CA ARG A 52 -6.32 14.27 -1.99
C ARG A 52 -7.84 14.51 -1.91
N ILE A 53 -8.64 13.45 -1.94
CA ILE A 53 -10.10 13.53 -1.80
C ILE A 53 -10.47 14.14 -0.44
N LYS A 54 -9.78 13.75 0.63
CA LYS A 54 -9.97 14.33 1.97
C LYS A 54 -9.69 15.85 1.98
N THR A 55 -8.62 16.33 1.33
CA THR A 55 -8.37 17.79 1.23
C THR A 55 -9.42 18.48 0.40
N MET A 56 -9.80 17.89 -0.74
CA MET A 56 -10.84 18.47 -1.59
C MET A 56 -12.17 18.61 -0.86
N ASN A 57 -12.52 17.64 -0.01
CA ASN A 57 -13.73 17.71 0.82
C ASN A 57 -13.67 18.87 1.82
N ASN A 58 -12.51 19.08 2.45
CA ASN A 58 -12.30 20.22 3.35
C ASN A 58 -12.41 21.57 2.60
N ASP A 59 -11.76 21.67 1.43
CA ASP A 59 -11.81 22.88 0.61
C ASP A 59 -13.23 23.17 0.10
N MET A 60 -13.99 22.15 -0.25
CA MET A 60 -15.40 22.27 -0.67
C MET A 60 -16.26 22.83 0.47
N ILE A 61 -16.03 22.40 1.71
CA ILE A 61 -16.75 22.93 2.87
C ILE A 61 -16.38 24.39 3.11
N LYS A 62 -15.09 24.73 3.06
CA LYS A 62 -14.62 26.12 3.17
C LYS A 62 -15.25 27.00 2.09
N LEU A 63 -15.27 26.54 0.83
CA LEU A 63 -15.89 27.27 -0.28
C LEU A 63 -17.38 27.51 -0.04
N ASP A 64 -18.13 26.48 0.34
CA ASP A 64 -19.56 26.62 0.60
C ASP A 64 -19.84 27.57 1.77
N THR A 65 -18.99 27.58 2.80
CA THR A 65 -19.11 28.56 3.90
C THR A 65 -18.82 29.99 3.45
N ALA A 66 -17.79 30.20 2.63
CA ALA A 66 -17.46 31.51 2.09
C ALA A 66 -18.55 32.04 1.16
N VAL A 67 -19.09 31.18 0.30
CA VAL A 67 -20.22 31.52 -0.60
C VAL A 67 -21.49 31.82 0.21
N SER A 68 -21.80 31.02 1.24
CA SER A 68 -22.95 31.28 2.12
C SER A 68 -22.80 32.61 2.85
N ALA A 69 -21.61 32.92 3.37
CA ALA A 69 -21.33 34.20 4.02
C ALA A 69 -21.47 35.39 3.05
N ALA A 70 -20.97 35.27 1.82
CA ALA A 70 -21.11 36.30 0.79
C ALA A 70 -22.57 36.55 0.38
N LEU A 71 -23.40 35.50 0.37
CA LEU A 71 -24.83 35.57 0.07
C LEU A 71 -25.71 35.85 1.30
N SER A 72 -25.12 36.09 2.48
CA SER A 72 -25.83 36.24 3.77
C SER A 72 -26.76 35.05 4.10
N LEU A 73 -26.43 33.86 3.60
CA LEU A 73 -27.11 32.61 3.91
C LEU A 73 -26.45 31.93 5.11
N LYS A 74 -27.25 31.26 5.94
CA LYS A 74 -26.72 30.50 7.07
C LYS A 74 -25.94 29.29 6.53
N PRO A 75 -24.64 29.14 6.84
CA PRO A 75 -23.88 27.97 6.43
C PRO A 75 -24.39 26.70 7.12
N ASP A 76 -24.26 25.54 6.46
CA ASP A 76 -24.67 24.25 7.04
C ASP A 76 -23.68 23.79 8.12
N LEU A 77 -24.00 24.19 9.36
CA LEU A 77 -23.23 23.88 10.57
C LEU A 77 -23.16 22.38 10.87
N ASN A 78 -24.15 21.58 10.45
CA ASN A 78 -24.13 20.14 10.69
C ASN A 78 -23.09 19.45 9.80
N ARG A 79 -22.94 19.93 8.55
CA ARG A 79 -21.93 19.41 7.64
C ARG A 79 -20.51 19.81 8.06
N ILE A 80 -20.33 21.04 8.55
CA ILE A 80 -19.06 21.53 9.11
C ILE A 80 -18.72 20.75 10.38
N ALA A 81 -19.65 20.61 11.32
CA ALA A 81 -19.41 19.89 12.59
C ALA A 81 -19.07 18.42 12.37
N ARG A 82 -19.58 17.76 11.33
CA ARG A 82 -19.18 16.38 10.95
C ARG A 82 -17.84 16.32 10.26
N ALA A 83 -17.49 17.32 9.47
CA ALA A 83 -16.20 17.39 8.81
C ALA A 83 -15.07 17.92 9.69
N GLU A 84 -15.39 18.54 10.84
CA GLU A 84 -14.44 18.91 11.89
C GLU A 84 -14.37 17.82 12.98
N ASN A 85 -15.44 17.03 13.20
CA ASN A 85 -15.44 15.86 14.11
C ASN A 85 -14.79 14.60 13.52
N PHE A 86 -13.59 14.70 12.91
CA PHE A 86 -12.80 13.53 12.50
C PHE A 86 -12.07 12.82 13.66
N VAL A 87 -12.50 13.04 14.90
CA VAL A 87 -11.94 12.38 16.10
C VAL A 87 -12.14 10.85 16.08
N GLU A 88 -12.84 10.29 15.11
CA GLU A 88 -12.98 8.84 14.91
C GLU A 88 -11.70 8.11 14.44
N ASP A 89 -10.70 8.80 13.87
CA ASP A 89 -9.51 8.13 13.29
C ASP A 89 -8.24 8.27 14.15
N GLY A 90 -8.31 8.88 15.34
CA GLY A 90 -7.21 8.94 16.32
C GLY A 90 -5.92 9.66 15.89
N THR A 91 -5.79 10.05 14.63
CA THR A 91 -4.63 10.76 14.07
C THR A 91 -4.98 12.23 13.85
N ILE A 92 -4.18 13.14 14.41
CA ILE A 92 -4.26 14.57 14.12
C ILE A 92 -3.88 14.77 12.64
N ASP A 93 -4.84 15.17 11.81
CA ASP A 93 -4.61 15.50 10.39
C ASP A 93 -3.57 16.63 10.31
N VAL A 94 -2.64 16.51 9.36
CA VAL A 94 -1.52 17.45 9.12
C VAL A 94 -2.02 18.81 8.62
N ARG A 95 -3.33 19.00 8.49
CA ARG A 95 -4.03 20.21 8.03
C ARG A 95 -4.65 21.01 9.17
N ARG A 96 -4.20 20.79 10.41
CA ARG A 96 -4.54 21.63 11.55
C ARG A 96 -3.76 22.95 11.51
N ASP A 97 -3.99 23.71 10.44
CA ASP A 97 -3.64 25.12 10.27
C ASP A 97 -4.93 25.93 10.05
#